data_AF-A0A4R6P6Q1-F1
#
_entry.id   AF-A0A4R6P6Q1-F1
#
_cell.length_a   1.000
_cell.length_b   1.000
_cell.length_c   1.000
_cell.angle_alpha   90.00
_cell.angle_beta   90.00
_cell.angle_gamma   90.00
#
_symmetry.space_group_name_H-M   'P 1'
#
loop_
_entity.id
_entity.type
_entity.pdbx_description
1 polymer ?
#
loop_
_entity_poly.entity_id
_entity_poly.type
_entity_poly.pdbx_seq_one_letter_code
_entity_poly.pdbx_strand_id
1 'polypeptide(L)'
;MSVGKLVSFDGSRGFGFIRPEDGGPDVFVHVNDIGLDEDELRQGRLFEFEVTEGDRGPKAVNLTAAGHSAPTGRSRKGGGERLGSEEMRRQITELLLEASPALTAAEIIAIRDRFTTFADEHGWLDS
;
A
#
# COMPACT_ATOMS: atom_id res chain seq x y z
N MET A 1 -6.19 15.85 -8.19
CA MET A 1 -5.75 14.77 -7.28
C MET A 1 -4.46 15.20 -6.61
N SER A 2 -4.34 14.90 -5.32
CA SER A 2 -3.21 15.24 -4.46
C SER A 2 -2.72 13.97 -3.78
N VAL A 3 -1.42 13.88 -3.51
CA VAL A 3 -0.81 12.78 -2.75
C VAL A 3 -0.47 13.28 -1.35
N GLY A 4 -0.61 12.42 -0.35
CA GLY A 4 -0.27 12.77 1.01
C GLY A 4 -0.12 11.57 1.93
N LYS A 5 0.58 11.80 3.03
CA LYS A 5 0.87 10.79 4.05
C LYS A 5 -0.18 10.87 5.16
N LEU A 6 -0.79 9.74 5.49
CA LEU A 6 -1.73 9.66 6.60
C LEU A 6 -0.96 9.84 7.92
N VAL A 7 -1.17 10.94 8.63
CA VAL A 7 -0.42 11.27 9.87
C VAL A 7 -1.10 10.66 11.07
N SER A 8 -2.41 10.79 11.15
CA SER A 8 -3.21 10.22 12.22
C SER A 8 -4.53 9.70 11.66
N PHE A 9 -4.95 8.56 12.16
CA PHE A 9 -6.26 7.99 11.88
C PHE A 9 -6.74 7.27 13.12
N ASP A 10 -8.00 7.52 13.48
CA ASP A 10 -8.68 6.97 14.64
C ASP A 10 -9.87 6.15 14.14
N GLY A 11 -9.67 4.83 14.00
CA GLY A 11 -10.71 3.92 13.50
C GLY A 11 -11.96 3.93 14.39
N SER A 12 -11.78 4.00 15.71
CA SER A 12 -12.89 4.09 16.68
C SER A 12 -13.79 5.31 16.47
N ARG A 13 -13.21 6.45 16.04
CA ARG A 13 -13.96 7.67 15.75
C ARG A 13 -14.24 7.88 14.26
N GLY A 14 -13.64 7.08 13.37
CA GLY A 14 -13.84 7.13 11.92
C GLY A 14 -13.25 8.34 11.21
N PHE A 15 -12.25 9.02 11.79
CA PHE A 15 -11.64 10.21 11.18
C PHE A 15 -10.12 10.29 11.37
N GLY A 16 -9.47 11.09 10.53
CA GLY A 16 -8.03 11.30 10.57
C GLY A 16 -7.58 12.56 9.82
N PHE A 17 -6.26 12.66 9.65
CA PHE A 17 -5.59 13.76 8.95
C PHE A 17 -4.51 13.24 8.01
N ILE A 18 -4.53 13.75 6.78
CA ILE A 18 -3.54 13.48 5.75
C ILE A 18 -2.73 14.73 5.51
N ARG A 19 -1.42 14.59 5.57
CA ARG A 19 -0.49 15.66 5.24
C ARG A 19 -0.10 15.58 3.78
N PRO A 20 -0.52 16.53 2.92
CA PRO A 20 -0.17 16.52 1.51
C PRO A 20 1.34 16.69 1.32
N GLU A 21 1.88 16.03 0.29
CA GLU A 21 3.32 16.11 -0.05
C GLU A 21 3.70 17.47 -0.64
N ASP A 22 2.73 18.20 -1.18
CA ASP A 22 2.86 19.57 -1.68
C ASP A 22 3.20 20.59 -0.57
N GLY A 23 3.19 20.16 0.71
CA GLY A 23 3.50 21.03 1.85
C GLY A 23 2.33 21.93 2.27
N GLY A 24 1.13 21.67 1.72
CA GLY A 24 -0.11 22.33 2.10
C GLY A 24 -0.59 21.99 3.53
N PRO A 25 -1.70 22.61 3.97
CA PRO A 25 -2.30 22.34 5.27
C PRO A 25 -2.80 20.88 5.38
N ASP A 26 -2.86 20.36 6.61
CA ASP A 26 -3.39 19.03 6.86
C ASP A 26 -4.85 18.94 6.39
N VAL A 27 -5.15 17.89 5.63
CA VAL A 27 -6.45 17.66 5.02
C VAL A 27 -7.23 16.67 5.88
N PHE A 28 -8.46 17.03 6.22
CA PHE A 28 -9.33 16.20 7.04
C PHE A 28 -9.84 14.99 6.24
N VAL A 29 -9.84 13.80 6.84
CA VAL A 29 -10.36 12.59 6.20
C VAL A 29 -11.37 11.90 7.11
N HIS A 30 -12.46 11.39 6.51
CA HIS A 30 -13.52 10.67 7.21
C HIS A 30 -13.82 9.35 6.50
N VAL A 31 -14.05 8.27 7.26
CA VAL A 31 -14.24 6.91 6.72
C VAL A 31 -15.40 6.82 5.70
N ASN A 32 -16.45 7.62 5.89
CA ASN A 32 -17.58 7.69 4.96
C ASN A 32 -17.26 8.34 3.60
N ASP A 33 -16.22 9.18 3.50
CA ASP A 33 -15.90 9.94 2.28
C ASP A 33 -14.85 9.25 1.39
N ILE A 34 -14.22 8.20 1.91
CA ILE A 34 -13.06 7.54 1.29
C ILE A 34 -13.38 6.20 0.63
N GLY A 35 -14.47 5.54 1.04
CA GLY A 35 -14.88 4.24 0.48
C GLY A 35 -13.90 3.09 0.74
N LEU A 36 -12.94 3.27 1.65
CA LEU A 36 -11.97 2.27 2.07
C LEU A 36 -12.31 1.79 3.49
N ASP A 37 -12.00 0.53 3.77
CA ASP A 37 -12.06 -0.02 5.12
C ASP A 37 -11.02 0.64 6.03
N GLU A 38 -11.36 0.74 7.32
CA GLU A 38 -10.49 1.29 8.36
C GLU A 38 -9.16 0.53 8.51
N ASP A 39 -9.12 -0.76 8.15
CA ASP A 39 -7.92 -1.60 8.18
C ASP A 39 -6.85 -1.16 7.15
N GLU A 40 -7.30 -0.57 6.03
CA GLU A 40 -6.42 -0.10 4.96
C GLU A 40 -5.75 1.25 5.30
N LEU A 41 -6.30 2.00 6.27
CA LEU A 41 -5.89 3.34 6.67
C LEU A 41 -4.75 3.31 7.69
N ARG A 42 -3.62 2.77 7.25
CA ARG A 42 -2.42 2.63 8.08
C ARG A 42 -1.68 3.97 8.15
N GLN A 43 -1.42 4.44 9.36
CA GLN A 43 -0.61 5.64 9.60
C GLN A 43 0.77 5.50 8.94
N GLY A 44 1.22 6.57 8.31
CA GLY A 44 2.49 6.63 7.61
C GLY A 44 2.46 6.14 6.16
N ARG A 45 1.34 5.60 5.67
CA ARG A 45 1.17 5.22 4.27
C ARG A 45 0.80 6.43 3.41
N LEU A 46 1.13 6.36 2.13
CA LEU A 46 0.78 7.36 1.13
C LEU A 46 -0.55 7.02 0.48
N PHE A 47 -1.38 8.05 0.32
CA PHE A 47 -2.67 7.94 -0.34
C PHE A 47 -2.82 9.06 -1.37
N GLU A 48 -3.45 8.70 -2.48
CA GLU A 48 -3.94 9.62 -3.49
C GLU A 48 -5.38 9.99 -3.14
N PHE A 49 -5.69 11.28 -3.15
CA PHE A 49 -7.01 11.78 -2.77
C PHE A 49 -7.36 13.05 -3.53
N GLU A 50 -8.63 13.41 -3.49
CA GLU A 50 -9.12 14.69 -4.00
C GLU A 50 -9.45 15.61 -2.84
N VAL A 51 -8.93 16.84 -2.89
CA VAL A 51 -9.28 17.87 -1.90
C VAL A 51 -10.57 18.55 -2.36
N THR A 52 -11.57 18.55 -1.48
CA THR A 52 -12.84 19.25 -1.64
C THR A 52 -13.05 20.20 -0.46
N GLU A 53 -13.71 21.33 -0.69
CA GLU A 53 -14.16 22.20 0.40
C GLU A 53 -15.36 21.58 1.12
N GLY A 54 -15.22 21.33 2.42
CA GLY A 54 -16.28 20.87 3.29
C GLY A 54 -16.64 21.88 4.37
N ASP A 55 -17.65 21.54 5.18
CA ASP A 55 -18.18 22.39 6.27
C ASP A 55 -17.14 22.78 7.33
N ARG A 56 -16.07 21.98 7.47
CA ARG A 56 -14.97 22.18 8.42
C ARG A 56 -13.64 22.54 7.77
N GLY A 57 -13.67 22.95 6.50
CA GLY A 57 -12.47 23.23 5.71
C GLY A 57 -12.13 22.11 4.71
N PRO A 58 -10.87 22.04 4.23
CA PRO A 58 -10.48 21.10 3.19
C PRO A 58 -10.59 19.65 3.68
N LYS A 59 -11.39 18.86 2.95
CA LYS A 59 -11.56 17.42 3.19
C LYS A 59 -11.04 16.59 2.01
N ALA A 60 -10.53 15.41 2.33
CA ALA A 60 -10.09 14.42 1.36
C ALA A 60 -11.27 13.50 1.00
N VAL A 61 -11.50 13.29 -0.29
CA VAL A 61 -12.49 12.35 -0.84
C VAL A 61 -11.80 11.42 -1.86
N ASN A 62 -12.45 10.30 -2.19
CA ASN A 62 -11.92 9.32 -3.15
C ASN A 62 -10.49 8.87 -2.82
N LEU A 63 -10.26 8.45 -1.57
CA LEU A 63 -8.93 7.98 -1.18
C LEU A 63 -8.60 6.67 -1.89
N THR A 64 -7.41 6.61 -2.44
CA THR A 64 -6.84 5.42 -3.06
C THR A 64 -5.43 5.23 -2.52
N ALA A 65 -5.04 3.99 -2.26
CA ALA A 65 -3.66 3.72 -1.86
C ALA A 65 -2.74 4.17 -2.99
N ALA A 66 -1.92 5.20 -2.74
CA ALA A 66 -0.93 5.64 -3.71
C ALA A 66 0.02 4.46 -3.88
N GLY A 67 -0.09 3.80 -5.03
CA GLY A 67 0.54 2.51 -5.28
C GLY A 67 2.00 2.55 -4.85
N HIS A 68 2.45 1.52 -4.15
CA HIS A 68 3.83 1.34 -3.80
C HIS A 68 4.65 1.52 -5.08
N SER A 69 5.37 2.64 -5.18
CA SER A 69 6.59 2.65 -5.96
C SER A 69 7.51 1.65 -5.26
N ALA A 70 7.40 0.38 -5.65
CA ALA A 70 8.46 -0.57 -5.45
C ALA A 70 9.76 0.11 -5.92
N PRO A 71 10.87 -0.03 -5.19
CA PRO A 71 12.13 0.55 -5.61
C PRO A 71 12.41 0.15 -7.06
N THR A 72 12.61 1.16 -7.90
CA THR A 72 12.80 1.01 -9.34
C THR A 72 14.13 0.29 -9.60
N GLY A 73 14.11 -1.03 -9.57
CA GLY A 73 15.13 -1.90 -10.13
C GLY A 73 15.05 -1.78 -11.64
N ARG A 74 15.82 -0.85 -12.20
CA ARG A 74 15.95 -0.64 -13.64
C ARG A 74 16.51 -1.90 -14.31
N SER A 75 15.65 -2.67 -14.97
CA SER A 75 16.06 -3.45 -16.15
C SER A 75 14.96 -3.38 -17.20
N ARG A 76 15.29 -2.72 -18.31
CA ARG A 76 14.46 -2.62 -19.51
C ARG A 76 14.55 -3.94 -20.29
N LYS A 77 13.43 -4.65 -20.45
CA LYS A 77 13.04 -5.29 -21.74
C LYS A 77 11.67 -5.97 -21.62
N GLY A 78 10.85 -5.81 -22.64
CA GLY A 78 9.75 -6.73 -22.96
C GLY A 78 8.43 -6.38 -22.29
N GLY A 79 7.34 -6.50 -23.04
CA GLY A 79 6.02 -5.99 -22.67
C GLY A 79 5.19 -7.00 -21.87
N GLY A 80 4.33 -6.47 -21.00
CA GLY A 80 3.15 -7.14 -20.43
C GLY A 80 3.36 -8.60 -20.06
N GLU A 81 4.12 -8.89 -19.01
CA GLU A 81 4.33 -10.25 -18.53
C GLU A 81 3.82 -10.32 -17.08
N ARG A 82 2.83 -11.18 -16.85
CA ARG A 82 2.42 -11.59 -15.50
C ARG A 82 3.66 -12.15 -14.78
N LEU A 83 3.84 -11.81 -13.51
CA LEU A 83 5.00 -12.27 -12.73
C LEU A 83 5.00 -13.80 -12.68
N GLY A 84 6.02 -14.43 -13.28
CA GLY A 84 6.22 -15.86 -13.16
C GLY A 84 6.43 -16.27 -11.70
N SER A 85 6.00 -17.47 -11.33
CA SER A 85 6.08 -18.00 -9.95
C SER A 85 7.49 -17.91 -9.33
N GLU A 86 8.55 -18.05 -10.13
CA GLU A 86 9.93 -17.94 -9.68
C GLU A 86 10.37 -16.50 -9.34
N GLU A 87 9.89 -15.52 -10.11
CA GLU A 87 10.15 -14.09 -9.85
C GLU A 87 9.44 -13.65 -8.57
N MET A 88 8.17 -14.07 -8.41
CA MET A 88 7.40 -13.81 -7.20
C MET A 88 8.12 -14.35 -5.95
N ARG A 89 8.63 -15.59 -6.02
CA ARG A 89 9.37 -16.24 -4.93
C ARG A 89 10.61 -15.45 -4.53
N ARG A 90 11.33 -14.88 -5.51
CA ARG A 90 12.51 -14.05 -5.28
C ARG A 90 12.13 -12.75 -4.58
N GLN A 91 11.15 -12.03 -5.11
CA GLN A 91 10.69 -10.76 -4.53
C GLN A 91 10.19 -10.92 -3.09
N ILE A 92 9.46 -12.00 -2.79
CA ILE A 92 9.01 -12.29 -1.40
C ILE A 92 10.22 -12.51 -0.47
N THR A 93 11.23 -13.23 -0.94
CA THR A 93 12.44 -13.49 -0.13
C THR A 93 13.16 -12.19 0.20
N GLU A 94 13.31 -11.31 -0.79
CA GLU A 94 13.97 -10.00 -0.62
C GLU A 94 13.15 -9.10 0.31
N LEU A 95 11.82 -9.04 0.14
CA LEU A 95 10.91 -8.27 0.98
C LEU A 95 10.95 -8.74 2.44
N LEU A 96 10.97 -10.06 2.70
CA LEU A 96 11.01 -10.60 4.05
C LEU A 96 12.32 -10.27 4.76
N LEU A 97 13.45 -10.37 4.05
CA LEU A 97 14.76 -10.02 4.58
C LEU A 97 14.88 -8.52 4.89
N GLU A 98 14.26 -7.66 4.06
CA GLU A 98 14.20 -6.21 4.30
C GLU A 98 13.30 -5.88 5.50
N ALA A 99 12.09 -6.45 5.55
CA ALA A 99 11.11 -6.15 6.57
C ALA A 99 11.52 -6.64 7.96
N SER A 100 12.21 -7.78 8.05
CA SER A 100 12.72 -8.31 9.31
C SER A 100 14.01 -9.10 9.11
N PRO A 101 15.18 -8.49 9.36
CA PRO A 101 16.48 -9.17 9.23
C PRO A 101 16.69 -10.27 10.28
N ALA A 102 15.80 -10.37 11.29
CA ALA A 102 15.85 -11.40 12.32
C ALA A 102 15.17 -12.72 11.92
N LEU A 103 14.45 -12.75 10.79
CA LEU A 103 13.81 -13.97 10.29
C LEU A 103 14.87 -15.02 9.96
N THR A 104 14.66 -16.24 10.43
CA THR A 104 15.52 -17.35 10.06
C THR A 104 15.25 -17.81 8.63
N ALA A 105 16.24 -18.46 8.02
CA ALA A 105 16.09 -19.03 6.67
C ALA A 105 14.91 -20.02 6.57
N ALA A 106 14.62 -20.78 7.64
CA ALA A 106 13.51 -21.72 7.68
C ALA A 106 12.15 -21.00 7.67
N GLU A 107 12.02 -19.91 8.41
CA GLU A 107 10.79 -19.09 8.45
C GLU A 107 10.53 -18.42 7.10
N ILE A 108 11.58 -17.89 6.46
CA ILE A 108 11.48 -17.27 5.14
C ILE A 108 10.98 -18.27 4.10
N ILE A 109 11.51 -19.50 4.11
CA ILE A 109 11.08 -20.57 3.21
C ILE A 109 9.61 -20.90 3.45
N ALA A 110 9.19 -21.06 4.71
CA ALA A 110 7.81 -21.41 5.06
C ALA A 110 6.80 -20.33 4.66
N ILE A 111 7.12 -19.06 4.90
CA ILE A 111 6.25 -17.93 4.53
C ILE A 111 6.14 -17.82 3.01
N ARG A 112 7.27 -17.90 2.30
CA ARG A 112 7.30 -17.81 0.84
C ARG A 112 6.50 -18.92 0.18
N ASP A 113 6.66 -20.16 0.64
CA ASP A 113 5.97 -21.31 0.05
C ASP A 113 4.45 -21.19 0.23
N ARG A 114 4.02 -20.77 1.43
CA ARG A 114 2.61 -20.54 1.74
C ARG A 114 2.01 -19.39 0.93
N PHE A 115 2.75 -18.31 0.76
CA PHE A 115 2.30 -17.17 -0.04
C PHE A 115 2.24 -17.51 -1.53
N THR A 116 3.22 -18.28 -2.05
CA THR A 116 3.21 -18.72 -3.46
C THR A 116 2.01 -19.62 -3.74
N THR A 117 1.72 -20.55 -2.82
CA THR A 117 0.53 -21.41 -2.90
C THR A 117 -0.76 -20.59 -2.88
N PHE A 118 -0.86 -19.63 -1.97
CA PHE A 118 -2.01 -18.73 -1.89
C PHE A 118 -2.19 -17.91 -3.19
N ALA A 119 -1.11 -17.37 -3.75
CA ALA A 119 -1.17 -16.61 -4.98
C ALA A 119 -1.58 -17.46 -6.19
N ASP A 120 -1.17 -18.74 -6.24
CA ASP A 120 -1.62 -19.71 -7.24
C ASP A 120 -3.12 -20.02 -7.12
N GLU A 121 -3.60 -20.33 -5.90
CA GLU A 121 -5.03 -20.59 -5.64
C GLU A 121 -5.94 -19.42 -6.04
N HIS A 122 -5.43 -18.19 -5.95
CA HIS A 122 -6.13 -16.97 -6.34
C HIS A 122 -5.90 -16.55 -7.81
N GLY A 123 -5.13 -17.33 -8.59
CA GLY A 123 -4.86 -17.06 -10.00
C GLY A 123 -4.00 -15.81 -10.25
N TRP A 124 -3.17 -15.43 -9.28
CA TRP A 124 -2.25 -14.29 -9.38
C TRP A 124 -0.92 -14.67 -10.04
N LEU A 125 -0.63 -15.97 -10.16
CA LEU A 125 0.55 -16.50 -10.80
C LEU A 125 0.23 -17.09 -12.17
N ASP A 126 1.18 -16.97 -13.09
CA ASP A 126 1.18 -17.71 -14.35
C ASP A 126 1.82 -19.08 -14.08
N SER A 127 1.09 -20.17 -14.35
CA SER A 127 1.56 -21.57 -14.21
C SER A 127 2.52 -21.98 -15.31
#